data_AF-A0A2U3R614-F1
#
_entry.id   AF-A0A2U3R614-F1
#
_cell.length_a   1.000
_cell.length_b   1.000
_cell.length_c   1.000
_cell.angle_alpha   90.00
_cell.angle_beta   90.00
_cell.angle_gamma   90.00
#
_symmetry.space_group_name_H-M   'P 1'
#
loop_
_entity.id
_entity.type
_entity.pdbx_description
1 polymer ?
#
loop_
_entity_poly.entity_id
_entity_poly.type
_entity_poly.pdbx_seq_one_letter_code
_entity_poly.pdbx_strand_id
1 'polypeptide(L)'
;MRPVPVKNLSKATENKTRIYDSTYVQKDDIKTKNGIIIVKGGTKINPLEIINWGEPLILIDGDDEDQVACAKSRRGKIVLVNGNPIELTNLLGRHVFFDQLSFLSTKFKIQAVPAIIEQENTVLKISEVSTI
;
A
#
# COMPACT_ATOMS: atom_id res chain seq x y z
N MET A 1 -14.35 -17.13 -4.32
CA MET A 1 -14.84 -16.08 -5.23
C MET A 1 -13.66 -15.24 -5.66
N ARG A 2 -13.54 -14.95 -6.95
CA ARG A 2 -12.42 -14.19 -7.51
C ARG A 2 -12.84 -12.73 -7.72
N PRO A 3 -12.17 -11.74 -7.09
CA PRO A 3 -12.51 -10.33 -7.26
C PRO A 3 -12.17 -9.81 -8.67
N VAL A 4 -12.73 -8.65 -9.03
CA VAL A 4 -12.40 -7.98 -10.29
C VAL A 4 -10.95 -7.46 -10.24
N PRO A 5 -10.09 -7.79 -11.22
CA PRO A 5 -8.71 -7.31 -11.26
C PRO A 5 -8.62 -5.78 -11.32
N VAL A 6 -7.62 -5.23 -10.63
CA VAL A 6 -7.22 -3.82 -10.77
C VAL A 6 -6.69 -3.59 -12.18
N LYS A 7 -7.19 -2.56 -12.85
CA LYS A 7 -6.81 -2.22 -14.22
C LYS A 7 -5.55 -1.33 -14.24
N ASN A 8 -4.87 -1.31 -15.38
CA ASN A 8 -3.74 -0.42 -15.69
C ASN A 8 -2.49 -0.59 -14.80
N LEU A 9 -2.28 -1.79 -14.26
CA LEU A 9 -1.01 -2.18 -13.62
C LEU A 9 -0.25 -3.13 -14.55
N SER A 10 1.06 -2.94 -14.66
CA SER A 10 1.95 -3.84 -15.42
C SER A 10 2.79 -4.72 -14.50
N LYS A 11 3.43 -5.77 -15.04
CA LYS A 11 4.55 -6.43 -14.36
C LYS A 11 5.73 -5.47 -14.29
N ALA A 12 6.38 -5.37 -13.13
CA ALA A 12 7.58 -4.56 -12.97
C ALA A 12 8.75 -5.22 -13.72
N THR A 13 9.37 -4.48 -14.63
CA THR A 13 10.52 -4.95 -15.44
C THR A 13 11.85 -4.37 -14.97
N GLU A 14 11.81 -3.37 -14.09
CA GLU A 14 12.96 -2.72 -13.50
C GLU A 14 12.64 -2.29 -12.07
N ASN A 15 13.66 -2.18 -11.22
CA ASN A 15 13.49 -1.71 -9.85
C ASN A 15 13.30 -0.18 -9.84
N LYS A 16 12.18 0.30 -9.30
CA LYS A 16 11.93 1.73 -9.06
C LYS A 16 11.60 1.96 -7.61
N THR A 17 12.13 3.02 -7.04
CA THR A 17 11.80 3.43 -5.66
C THR A 17 11.49 4.91 -5.62
N ARG A 18 10.48 5.27 -4.83
CA ARG A 18 10.11 6.65 -4.56
C ARG A 18 9.69 6.82 -3.11
N ILE A 19 9.79 8.04 -2.62
CA ILE A 19 9.32 8.43 -1.31
C ILE A 19 7.92 9.05 -1.43
N TYR A 20 7.04 8.67 -0.52
CA TYR A 20 5.74 9.26 -0.31
C TYR A 20 5.71 9.93 1.07
N ASP A 21 5.75 11.26 1.05
CA ASP A 21 5.56 12.09 2.23
C ASP A 21 4.05 12.32 2.45
N SER A 22 3.51 11.77 3.53
CA SER A 22 2.12 11.96 3.93
C SER A 22 1.85 13.28 4.64
N THR A 23 2.85 14.16 4.75
CA THR A 23 2.68 15.44 5.39
C THR A 23 1.72 16.32 4.62
N TYR A 24 0.69 16.82 5.30
CA TYR A 24 -0.26 17.77 4.76
C TYR A 24 -0.40 18.98 5.67
N VAL A 25 -0.85 20.09 5.10
CA VAL A 25 -1.20 21.30 5.85
C VAL A 25 -2.70 21.34 6.00
N GLN A 26 -3.17 21.32 7.25
CA GLN A 26 -4.58 21.49 7.57
C GLN A 26 -5.00 22.89 7.13
N LYS A 27 -5.99 23.00 6.22
CA LYS A 27 -6.41 24.31 5.67
C LYS A 27 -7.25 25.09 6.68
N ASP A 28 -8.25 24.43 7.23
CA ASP A 28 -9.25 25.05 8.11
C ASP A 28 -9.09 24.55 9.55
N ASP A 29 -9.52 25.35 10.51
CA ASP A 29 -9.58 24.92 11.91
C ASP A 29 -10.47 23.66 12.05
N ILE A 30 -9.95 22.63 12.72
CA ILE A 30 -10.75 21.50 13.19
C ILE A 30 -11.31 21.87 14.56
N LYS A 31 -12.63 21.87 14.68
CA LYS A 31 -13.34 22.25 15.91
C LYS A 31 -14.13 21.08 16.47
N THR A 32 -14.22 20.99 17.79
CA THR A 32 -15.20 20.12 18.45
C THR A 32 -16.61 20.65 18.21
N LYS A 33 -17.64 19.84 18.55
CA LYS A 33 -19.05 20.26 18.46
C LYS A 33 -19.37 21.55 19.24
N ASN A 34 -18.61 21.85 20.28
CA ASN A 34 -18.80 23.03 21.13
C ASN A 34 -17.97 24.24 20.64
N GLY A 35 -17.33 24.15 19.47
CA GLY A 35 -16.58 25.25 18.85
C GLY A 35 -15.12 25.38 19.29
N ILE A 36 -14.61 24.49 20.15
CA ILE A 36 -13.20 24.51 20.59
C ILE A 36 -12.31 24.02 19.46
N ILE A 37 -11.30 24.82 19.08
CA ILE A 37 -10.31 24.45 18.06
C ILE A 37 -9.35 23.41 18.65
N ILE A 38 -9.24 22.25 17.99
CA ILE A 38 -8.31 21.17 18.36
C ILE A 38 -7.14 21.02 17.38
N VAL A 39 -7.30 21.51 16.15
CA VAL A 39 -6.21 21.68 15.18
C VAL A 39 -6.44 23.01 14.49
N LYS A 40 -5.42 23.86 14.47
CA LYS A 40 -5.51 25.17 13.83
C LYS A 40 -5.29 25.05 12.33
N GLY A 41 -5.99 25.88 11.54
CA GLY A 41 -5.62 26.10 10.15
C GLY A 41 -4.15 26.52 10.03
N GLY A 42 -3.44 25.94 9.06
CA GLY A 42 -2.00 26.07 8.86
C GLY A 42 -1.15 25.02 9.59
N THR A 43 -1.72 24.17 10.46
CA THR A 43 -0.94 23.11 11.11
C THR A 43 -0.43 22.09 10.09
N LYS A 44 0.89 21.86 10.07
CA LYS A 44 1.55 20.80 9.32
C LYS A 44 1.43 19.49 10.10
N ILE A 45 0.85 18.47 9.49
CA ILE A 45 0.58 17.17 10.13
C ILE A 45 1.16 16.07 9.26
N ASN A 46 2.00 15.23 9.86
CA ASN A 46 2.41 13.97 9.28
C ASN A 46 1.86 12.81 10.13
N PRO A 47 0.92 12.01 9.63
CA PRO A 47 0.40 10.86 10.37
C PRO A 47 1.49 9.91 10.85
N LEU A 48 2.59 9.76 10.11
CA LEU A 48 3.68 8.86 10.43
C LEU A 48 4.57 9.32 11.60
N GLU A 49 4.38 10.56 12.08
CA GLU A 49 4.98 11.04 13.33
C GLU A 49 4.19 10.61 14.57
N ILE A 50 2.91 10.25 14.39
CA ILE A 50 1.97 9.97 15.48
C ILE A 50 1.61 8.49 15.54
N ILE A 51 1.44 7.86 14.38
CA ILE A 51 1.09 6.44 14.23
C ILE A 51 2.12 5.71 13.36
N ASN A 52 2.37 4.45 13.69
CA ASN A 52 3.20 3.59 12.86
C ASN A 52 2.36 2.93 11.76
N TRP A 53 2.91 2.87 10.55
CA TRP A 53 2.35 2.18 9.39
C TRP A 53 2.09 0.70 9.65
N GLY A 54 2.95 0.07 10.46
CA GLY A 54 2.93 -1.35 10.77
C GLY A 54 3.73 -2.16 9.75
N GLU A 55 3.26 -3.37 9.45
CA GLU A 55 3.93 -4.26 8.51
C GLU A 55 3.90 -3.73 7.08
N PRO A 56 4.95 -3.95 6.27
CA PRO A 56 4.95 -3.60 4.86
C PRO A 56 3.75 -4.18 4.11
N LEU A 57 3.20 -3.42 3.17
CA LEU A 57 2.23 -3.94 2.22
C LEU A 57 2.96 -4.40 0.96
N ILE A 58 2.61 -5.58 0.46
CA ILE A 58 3.22 -6.18 -0.72
C ILE A 58 2.10 -6.42 -1.72
N LEU A 59 2.00 -5.55 -2.72
CA LEU A 59 1.02 -5.62 -3.79
C LEU A 59 1.57 -6.53 -4.91
N ILE A 60 0.80 -7.55 -5.29
CA ILE A 60 1.19 -8.52 -6.34
C ILE A 60 0.03 -8.89 -7.25
N ASP A 61 0.34 -9.31 -8.48
CA ASP A 61 -0.55 -10.20 -9.23
C ASP A 61 -0.46 -11.61 -8.63
N GLY A 62 -1.57 -12.12 -8.11
CA GLY A 62 -1.64 -13.44 -7.49
C GLY A 62 -1.65 -14.61 -8.48
N ASP A 63 -1.84 -14.37 -9.78
CA ASP A 63 -1.69 -15.41 -10.81
C ASP A 63 -0.26 -15.52 -11.34
N ASP A 64 0.61 -14.57 -11.03
CA ASP A 64 2.01 -14.56 -11.47
C ASP A 64 2.87 -15.27 -10.42
N GLU A 65 3.32 -16.49 -10.73
CA GLU A 65 4.07 -17.35 -9.80
C GLU A 65 5.36 -16.69 -9.29
N ASP A 66 6.04 -15.87 -10.11
CA ASP A 66 7.27 -15.18 -9.73
C ASP A 66 6.98 -14.09 -8.69
N GLN A 67 5.84 -13.42 -8.84
CA GLN A 67 5.37 -12.41 -7.88
C GLN A 67 4.92 -13.06 -6.58
N VAL A 68 4.25 -14.21 -6.65
CA VAL A 68 3.87 -15.00 -5.47
C VAL A 68 5.11 -15.48 -4.72
N ALA A 69 6.14 -15.96 -5.43
CA ALA A 69 7.42 -16.34 -4.83
C ALA A 69 8.14 -15.14 -4.18
N CYS A 70 8.16 -13.99 -4.87
CA CYS A 70 8.68 -12.74 -4.34
C CYS A 70 7.98 -12.35 -3.02
N ALA A 71 6.65 -12.36 -3.00
CA ALA A 71 5.88 -12.04 -1.79
C ALA A 71 6.09 -13.06 -0.66
N LYS A 72 6.20 -14.35 -0.98
CA LYS A 72 6.44 -15.42 0.00
C LYS A 72 7.77 -15.25 0.72
N SER A 73 8.81 -14.79 0.02
CA SER A 73 10.14 -14.53 0.60
C SER A 73 10.21 -13.28 1.49
N ARG A 74 9.15 -12.47 1.54
CA ARG A 74 9.10 -11.20 2.28
C ARG A 74 8.14 -11.25 3.46
N ARG A 75 8.51 -10.54 4.52
CA ARG A 75 7.62 -10.25 5.65
C ARG A 75 6.73 -9.06 5.30
N GLY A 76 5.43 -9.18 5.57
CA GLY A 76 4.45 -8.13 5.24
C GLY A 76 3.05 -8.69 5.00
N LYS A 77 2.10 -7.79 4.76
CA LYS A 77 0.73 -8.14 4.35
C LYS A 77 0.68 -8.22 2.83
N ILE A 78 0.23 -9.36 2.32
CA ILE A 78 0.09 -9.57 0.88
C ILE A 78 -1.25 -8.99 0.43
N VAL A 79 -1.21 -8.15 -0.59
CA VAL A 79 -2.38 -7.50 -1.17
C VAL A 79 -2.42 -7.86 -2.65
N LEU A 80 -3.48 -8.54 -3.09
CA LEU A 80 -3.63 -8.90 -4.48
C LEU A 80 -4.22 -7.74 -5.29
N VAL A 81 -3.69 -7.55 -6.49
CA VAL A 81 -4.30 -6.69 -7.52
C VAL A 81 -5.02 -7.51 -8.60
N ASN A 82 -4.68 -8.78 -8.70
CA ASN A 82 -5.32 -9.83 -9.50
C ASN A 82 -5.09 -11.17 -8.77
N GLY A 83 -5.86 -12.20 -9.06
CA GLY A 83 -5.74 -13.52 -8.41
C GLY A 83 -6.93 -13.90 -7.52
N ASN A 84 -6.88 -15.12 -6.97
CA ASN A 84 -7.86 -15.64 -6.03
C ASN A 84 -7.32 -15.58 -4.58
N PRO A 85 -7.84 -14.66 -3.73
CA PRO A 85 -7.36 -14.51 -2.35
C PRO A 85 -7.51 -15.77 -1.49
N ILE A 86 -8.58 -16.56 -1.71
CA ILE A 86 -8.85 -17.76 -0.91
C ILE A 86 -7.84 -18.85 -1.22
N GLU A 87 -7.58 -19.08 -2.51
CA GLU A 87 -6.57 -20.05 -2.96
C GLU A 87 -5.18 -19.65 -2.47
N LEU A 88 -4.79 -18.38 -2.63
CA LEU A 88 -3.48 -17.91 -2.17
C LEU A 88 -3.36 -17.93 -0.64
N THR A 89 -4.42 -17.62 0.10
CA THR A 89 -4.41 -17.73 1.57
C THR A 89 -4.15 -19.17 1.99
N ASN A 90 -4.82 -20.14 1.36
CA ASN A 90 -4.64 -21.56 1.64
C ASN A 90 -3.24 -22.05 1.26
N LEU A 91 -2.73 -21.63 0.09
CA LEU A 91 -1.40 -21.99 -0.41
C LEU A 91 -0.28 -21.44 0.48
N LEU A 92 -0.40 -20.18 0.92
CA LEU A 92 0.65 -19.49 1.65
C LEU A 92 0.56 -19.68 3.17
N GLY A 93 -0.58 -20.16 3.68
CA GLY A 93 -0.85 -20.25 5.12
C GLY A 93 -0.84 -18.88 5.81
N ARG A 94 -1.14 -17.80 5.06
CA ARG A 94 -1.07 -16.41 5.51
C ARG A 94 -2.30 -15.66 5.01
N HIS A 95 -2.79 -14.70 5.79
CA HIS A 95 -3.86 -13.82 5.33
C HIS A 95 -3.43 -13.02 4.10
N VAL A 96 -4.28 -13.06 3.08
CA VAL A 96 -4.12 -12.29 1.85
C VAL A 96 -5.31 -11.34 1.72
N PHE A 97 -5.02 -10.09 1.36
CA PHE A 97 -6.00 -9.04 1.10
C PHE A 97 -6.14 -8.82 -0.41
N PHE A 98 -7.10 -7.99 -0.81
CA PHE A 98 -7.26 -7.58 -2.20
C PHE A 98 -7.40 -6.06 -2.26
N ASP A 99 -6.75 -5.40 -3.21
CA ASP A 99 -6.86 -3.95 -3.44
C ASP A 99 -8.20 -3.61 -4.12
N GLN A 100 -9.29 -3.80 -3.36
CA GLN A 100 -10.63 -3.57 -3.87
C GLN A 100 -10.80 -2.12 -4.31
N LEU A 101 -11.42 -1.94 -5.47
CA LEU A 101 -11.64 -0.62 -6.08
C LEU A 101 -10.34 0.17 -6.32
N SER A 102 -9.19 -0.52 -6.41
CA SER A 102 -7.89 0.08 -6.69
C SER A 102 -7.47 1.16 -5.68
N PHE A 103 -7.88 1.06 -4.41
CA PHE A 103 -7.66 2.12 -3.42
C PHE A 103 -6.19 2.38 -3.16
N LEU A 104 -5.42 1.35 -2.81
CA LEU A 104 -3.99 1.44 -2.47
C LEU A 104 -3.17 1.78 -3.71
N SER A 105 -3.38 1.05 -4.81
CA SER A 105 -2.68 1.28 -6.08
C SER A 105 -2.87 2.71 -6.59
N THR A 106 -4.08 3.26 -6.51
CA THR A 106 -4.36 4.66 -6.87
C THR A 106 -3.75 5.64 -5.88
N LYS A 107 -3.94 5.44 -4.57
CA LYS A 107 -3.45 6.35 -3.52
C LYS A 107 -1.94 6.53 -3.60
N PHE A 108 -1.22 5.44 -3.84
CA PHE A 108 0.24 5.41 -3.88
C PHE A 108 0.81 5.50 -5.30
N LYS A 109 -0.04 5.69 -6.30
CA LYS A 109 0.32 5.82 -7.72
C LYS A 109 1.20 4.66 -8.20
N ILE A 110 0.87 3.44 -7.78
CA ILE A 110 1.56 2.22 -8.21
C ILE A 110 1.31 2.05 -9.71
N GLN A 111 2.37 1.83 -10.48
CA GLN A 111 2.29 1.62 -11.93
C GLN A 111 2.55 0.17 -12.30
N ALA A 112 3.41 -0.50 -11.53
CA ALA A 112 3.79 -1.87 -11.76
C ALA A 112 3.82 -2.69 -10.46
N VAL A 113 3.56 -3.99 -10.57
CA VAL A 113 3.66 -4.96 -9.47
C VAL A 113 4.70 -6.04 -9.79
N PRO A 114 5.40 -6.60 -8.79
CA PRO A 114 5.23 -6.38 -7.35
C PRO A 114 5.61 -4.99 -6.87
N ALA A 115 4.84 -4.44 -5.93
CA ALA A 115 5.14 -3.20 -5.25
C ALA A 115 5.16 -3.38 -3.73
N ILE A 116 6.17 -2.86 -3.06
CA ILE A 116 6.33 -2.88 -1.60
C ILE A 116 6.15 -1.46 -1.07
N ILE A 117 5.32 -1.33 -0.04
CA ILE A 117 5.09 -0.07 0.67
C ILE A 117 5.48 -0.28 2.12
N GLU A 118 6.55 0.38 2.55
CA GLU A 118 7.09 0.28 3.91
C GLU A 118 7.38 1.67 4.49
N GLN A 119 7.27 1.81 5.80
CA GLN A 119 7.64 3.06 6.46
C GLN A 119 9.16 3.13 6.64
N GLU A 120 9.73 4.26 6.26
CA GLU A 120 11.11 4.62 6.51
C GLU A 120 11.12 5.96 7.26
N ASN A 121 11.45 5.93 8.55
CA ASN A 121 11.29 7.08 9.45
C ASN A 121 9.86 7.64 9.43
N THR A 122 9.66 8.87 8.98
CA THR A 122 8.36 9.55 8.92
C THR A 122 7.79 9.61 7.50
N VAL A 123 8.30 8.79 6.57
CA VAL A 123 7.80 8.70 5.19
C VAL A 123 7.50 7.25 4.81
N LEU A 124 6.78 7.04 3.71
CA LEU A 124 6.67 5.71 3.10
C LEU A 124 7.63 5.60 1.94
N LYS A 125 8.40 4.52 1.91
CA LYS A 125 9.17 4.08 0.76
C LYS A 125 8.30 3.13 -0.07
N ILE A 126 8.14 3.45 -1.35
CA ILE A 126 7.39 2.64 -2.30
C ILE A 126 8.37 2.12 -3.34
N SER A 127 8.52 0.79 -3.40
CA SER A 127 9.43 0.10 -4.30
C SER A 127 8.68 -0.84 -5.21
N GLU A 128 8.73 -0.60 -6.53
CA GLU A 128 8.28 -1.52 -7.57
C GLU A 128 9.50 -2.37 -7.96
N VAL A 129 9.40 -3.69 -7.85
CA VAL A 129 10.56 -4.59 -7.95
C VAL A 129 10.40 -5.57 -9.09
N SER A 130 11.40 -5.66 -9.96
CA SER A 130 11.38 -6.64 -11.04
C SER A 130 11.48 -8.05 -10.49
N THR A 131 10.61 -8.94 -10.96
CA THR A 131 10.75 -10.39 -10.74
C THR A 131 11.26 -11.04 -12.02
N ILE A 132 12.03 -12.11 -11.83
CA ILE A 132 12.59 -12.94 -12.92
C ILE A 132 11.46 -13.74 -13.55
#